data_AF-A0A3Q8U121-F1
#
_entry.id   AF-A0A3Q8U121-F1
#
_cell.length_a   1.000
_cell.length_b   1.000
_cell.length_c   1.000
_cell.angle_alpha   90.00
_cell.angle_beta   90.00
_cell.angle_gamma   90.00
#
_symmetry.space_group_name_H-M   'P 1'
#
loop_
_entity.id
_entity.type
_entity.pdbx_description
1 polymer ?
#
loop_
_entity_poly.entity_id
_entity_poly.type
_entity_poly.pdbx_seq_one_letter_code
_entity_poly.pdbx_strand_id
1 'polypeptide(L)'
;MKWTTAVLAVALSLGGCAVSKPTWRATSSTDESTNKMTMMVSTGDTDSASWFFTRPVYYFPVIRKDGDELLVGVMSGGRVRLPVGTVQLLVDQHEAWTITPQENPLSLSPAVFQKDVTDSGEHAEIVKNAEKQAMDAATQMMSPYTLASGEKAKQIIRDLVAGQKLQYRIVAIDQAASTTGEAVIDRSFSQALRAIGIDPDTL
;
A
#
# COMPACT_ATOMS: atom_id res chain seq x y z
N MET A 1 -15.25 48.09 -59.16
CA MET A 1 -14.55 48.25 -57.86
C MET A 1 -14.62 46.92 -57.13
N LYS A 2 -13.45 46.35 -56.80
CA LYS A 2 -13.26 45.00 -56.24
C LYS A 2 -13.35 45.07 -54.72
N TRP A 3 -14.11 44.18 -54.09
CA TRP A 3 -14.03 43.94 -52.65
C TRP A 3 -13.88 42.44 -52.43
N THR A 4 -12.63 42.00 -52.30
CA THR A 4 -12.25 40.66 -51.85
C THR A 4 -12.00 40.73 -50.35
N THR A 5 -12.96 40.29 -49.55
CA THR A 5 -12.76 40.05 -48.11
C THR A 5 -12.15 38.66 -47.92
N ALA A 6 -10.91 38.65 -47.42
CA ALA A 6 -10.17 37.46 -47.05
C ALA A 6 -10.78 36.80 -45.80
N VAL A 7 -11.06 35.50 -45.88
CA VAL A 7 -11.45 34.67 -44.73
C VAL A 7 -10.16 34.12 -44.10
N LEU A 8 -9.85 34.59 -42.90
CA LEU A 8 -8.72 34.11 -42.10
C LEU A 8 -9.19 32.89 -41.28
N ALA A 9 -8.79 31.69 -41.67
CA ALA A 9 -9.04 30.46 -40.90
C ALA A 9 -8.01 30.35 -39.77
N VAL A 10 -8.45 30.55 -38.53
CA VAL A 10 -7.65 30.34 -37.32
C VAL A 10 -7.63 28.84 -37.00
N ALA A 11 -6.46 28.22 -37.11
CA ALA A 11 -6.22 26.85 -36.69
C ALA A 11 -6.23 26.75 -35.15
N LEU A 12 -7.25 26.09 -34.59
CA LEU A 12 -7.34 25.73 -33.17
C LEU A 12 -6.51 24.46 -32.93
N SER A 13 -5.25 24.64 -32.48
CA SER A 13 -4.43 23.55 -31.95
C SER A 13 -4.90 23.18 -30.52
N LEU A 14 -5.89 22.31 -30.42
CA LEU A 14 -6.29 21.63 -29.19
C LEU A 14 -5.36 20.43 -28.93
N GLY A 15 -4.15 20.71 -28.46
CA GLY A 15 -3.15 19.72 -28.10
C GLY A 15 -2.60 19.96 -26.70
N GLY A 16 -3.47 20.24 -25.74
CA GLY A 16 -3.09 20.28 -24.33
C GLY A 16 -2.96 18.86 -23.81
N CYS A 17 -1.74 18.31 -23.81
CA CYS A 17 -1.42 17.14 -23.01
C CYS A 17 -1.75 17.46 -21.55
N ALA A 18 -2.85 16.93 -21.03
CA ALA A 18 -3.06 16.83 -19.60
C ALA A 18 -1.91 15.99 -19.07
N VAL A 19 -0.91 16.63 -18.46
CA VAL A 19 0.15 15.95 -17.72
C VAL A 19 -0.57 15.26 -16.57
N SER A 20 -0.85 13.97 -16.74
CA SER A 20 -1.42 13.13 -15.70
C SER A 20 -0.52 13.24 -14.47
N LYS A 21 -1.07 13.70 -13.35
CA LYS A 21 -0.32 13.78 -12.10
C LYS A 21 0.19 12.38 -11.76
N PRO A 22 1.44 12.23 -11.29
CA PRO A 22 1.97 10.92 -10.93
C PRO A 22 1.09 10.25 -9.88
N THR A 23 0.60 9.05 -10.21
CA THR A 23 -0.36 8.28 -9.41
C THR A 23 0.33 7.62 -8.21
N TRP A 24 1.58 7.21 -8.36
CA TRP A 24 2.39 6.57 -7.34
C TRP A 24 3.49 7.49 -6.85
N ARG A 25 3.73 7.50 -5.53
CA ARG A 25 4.79 8.29 -4.92
C ARG A 25 5.59 7.50 -3.90
N ALA A 26 6.88 7.79 -3.88
CA ALA A 26 7.79 7.39 -2.82
C ALA A 26 7.71 8.40 -1.66
N THR A 27 7.65 7.89 -0.44
CA THR A 27 7.74 8.63 0.81
C THR A 27 8.71 7.92 1.74
N SER A 28 9.48 8.67 2.52
CA SER A 28 10.31 8.14 3.61
C SER A 28 9.82 8.68 4.94
N SER A 29 9.94 7.87 5.97
CA SER A 29 9.69 8.27 7.36
C SER A 29 10.79 7.67 8.22
N THR A 30 11.40 8.50 9.05
CA THR A 30 12.36 8.05 10.06
C THR A 30 11.66 8.05 11.41
N ASP A 31 11.65 6.91 12.09
CA ASP A 31 11.23 6.84 13.48
C ASP A 31 12.35 7.42 14.35
N GLU A 32 12.10 8.55 15.00
CA GLU A 32 13.08 9.25 15.84
C GLU A 32 13.52 8.44 17.07
N SER A 33 12.68 7.51 17.54
CA SER A 33 12.97 6.71 18.73
C SER A 33 13.88 5.52 18.43
N THR A 34 13.77 4.95 17.24
CA THR A 34 14.54 3.77 16.81
C THR A 34 15.60 4.07 15.75
N ASN A 35 15.60 5.30 15.21
CA ASN A 35 16.38 5.75 14.06
C ASN A 35 16.21 4.86 12.82
N LYS A 36 15.09 4.13 12.73
CA LYS A 36 14.77 3.27 11.59
C LYS A 36 14.10 4.08 10.50
N MET A 37 14.68 4.04 9.29
CA MET A 37 14.10 4.64 8.10
C MET A 37 13.19 3.61 7.40
N THR A 38 11.90 3.90 7.32
CA THR A 38 10.95 3.19 6.47
C THR A 38 10.79 3.95 5.16
N MET A 39 10.92 3.24 4.03
CA MET A 39 10.58 3.78 2.72
C MET A 39 9.30 3.11 2.19
N MET A 40 8.47 3.88 1.50
CA MET A 40 7.15 3.44 1.08
C MET A 40 6.80 4.01 -0.30
N VAL A 41 6.28 3.18 -1.18
CA VAL A 41 5.63 3.56 -2.44
C VAL A 41 4.14 3.32 -2.29
N SER A 42 3.32 4.33 -2.58
CA SER A 42 1.87 4.23 -2.44
C SER A 42 1.14 5.17 -3.39
N THR A 43 -0.15 4.91 -3.59
CA THR A 43 -1.07 5.88 -4.18
C THR A 43 -1.69 6.74 -3.08
N GLY A 44 -2.00 8.00 -3.39
CA GLY A 44 -2.61 8.92 -2.45
C GLY A 44 -3.15 10.15 -3.15
N ASP A 45 -3.82 11.00 -2.40
CA ASP A 45 -4.30 12.26 -2.93
C ASP A 45 -3.20 13.32 -2.89
N THR A 46 -3.19 14.16 -3.91
CA THR A 46 -2.32 15.33 -3.99
C THR A 46 -3.21 16.56 -4.03
N ASP A 47 -3.13 17.41 -3.02
CA ASP A 47 -3.62 18.78 -3.19
C ASP A 47 -2.57 19.58 -3.99
N SER A 48 -3.01 20.65 -4.65
CA SER A 48 -2.19 21.48 -5.53
C SER A 48 -0.87 21.87 -4.85
N ALA A 49 0.23 21.36 -5.41
CA ALA A 49 1.62 21.60 -5.04
C ALA A 49 2.08 21.04 -3.66
N SER A 50 2.85 19.94 -3.73
CA SER A 50 3.82 19.42 -2.75
C SER A 50 3.39 18.47 -1.62
N TRP A 51 2.14 18.45 -1.14
CA TRP A 51 1.76 17.55 -0.04
C TRP A 51 1.07 16.27 -0.53
N PHE A 52 1.66 15.11 -0.20
CA PHE A 52 1.07 13.78 -0.40
C PHE A 52 0.41 13.35 0.89
N PHE A 53 -0.89 13.08 0.85
CA PHE A 53 -1.64 12.59 2.00
C PHE A 53 -2.59 11.47 1.58
N THR A 54 -2.96 10.65 2.55
CA THR A 54 -3.98 9.62 2.38
C THR A 54 -5.23 10.07 3.12
N ARG A 55 -6.40 9.95 2.47
CA ARG A 55 -7.66 10.31 3.11
C ARG A 55 -7.90 9.45 4.35
N PRO A 56 -8.46 10.02 5.44
CA PRO A 56 -8.98 9.22 6.55
C PRO A 56 -9.98 8.19 6.04
N VAL A 57 -9.98 6.99 6.63
CA VAL A 57 -10.94 5.92 6.28
C VAL A 57 -10.84 5.49 4.80
N TYR A 58 -9.69 5.73 4.17
CA TYR A 58 -9.40 5.29 2.81
C TYR A 58 -8.32 4.22 2.84
N TYR A 59 -8.45 3.24 1.96
CA TYR A 59 -7.47 2.17 1.82
C TYR A 59 -6.70 2.37 0.52
N PHE A 60 -5.40 2.09 0.54
CA PHE A 60 -4.55 2.29 -0.63
C PHE A 60 -3.48 1.20 -0.74
N PRO A 61 -3.09 0.81 -1.96
CA PRO A 61 -2.01 -0.13 -2.18
C PRO A 61 -0.67 0.48 -1.78
N VAL A 62 0.19 -0.37 -1.25
CA VAL A 62 1.47 0.06 -0.68
C VAL A 62 2.55 -0.99 -0.94
N ILE A 63 3.76 -0.51 -1.23
CA ILE A 63 5.00 -1.27 -1.21
C ILE A 63 5.91 -0.62 -0.18
N ARG A 64 6.45 -1.40 0.76
CA ARG A 64 7.37 -0.89 1.79
C ARG A 64 8.69 -1.61 1.69
N LYS A 65 9.74 -0.87 2.00
CA LYS A 65 11.08 -1.39 2.26
C LYS A 65 11.46 -1.03 3.69
N ASP A 66 11.71 -2.04 4.50
CA ASP A 66 12.21 -1.92 5.88
C ASP A 66 13.53 -2.69 5.98
N GLY A 67 14.65 -1.97 5.95
CA GLY A 67 15.96 -2.57 5.71
C GLY A 67 16.01 -3.32 4.37
N ASP A 68 16.29 -4.62 4.42
CA ASP A 68 16.29 -5.52 3.26
C ASP A 68 14.94 -6.23 3.04
N GLU A 69 13.98 -6.06 3.96
CA GLU A 69 12.67 -6.68 3.85
C GLU A 69 11.78 -5.89 2.90
N LEU A 70 11.25 -6.60 1.89
CA LEU A 70 10.32 -6.07 0.91
C LEU A 70 8.91 -6.54 1.21
N LEU A 71 7.99 -5.58 1.27
CA LEU A 71 6.60 -5.79 1.66
C LEU A 71 5.65 -5.18 0.63
N VAL A 72 4.52 -5.82 0.40
CA VAL A 72 3.47 -5.31 -0.51
C VAL A 72 2.09 -5.68 0.00
N GLY A 73 1.13 -4.77 -0.17
CA GLY A 73 -0.26 -5.03 0.22
C GLY A 73 -1.09 -3.76 0.24
N VAL A 74 -1.96 -3.64 1.25
CA VAL A 74 -2.86 -2.49 1.42
C VAL A 74 -2.73 -1.92 2.82
N MET A 75 -2.83 -0.60 2.93
CA MET A 75 -2.79 0.14 4.19
C MET A 75 -3.98 1.10 4.30
N SER A 76 -4.43 1.34 5.54
CA SER A 76 -5.43 2.36 5.86
C SER A 76 -4.79 3.74 6.08
N GLY A 77 -5.40 4.76 5.49
CA GLY A 77 -4.91 6.12 5.42
C GLY A 77 -5.44 7.08 6.49
N GLY A 78 -4.85 8.27 6.52
CA GLY A 78 -5.16 9.33 7.48
C GLY A 78 -4.61 9.11 8.89
N ARG A 79 -5.03 9.99 9.81
CA ARG A 79 -4.63 9.98 11.22
C ARG A 79 -5.31 8.88 12.03
N VAL A 80 -6.56 8.56 11.68
CA VAL A 80 -7.33 7.46 12.25
C VAL A 80 -7.34 6.35 11.21
N ARG A 81 -6.64 5.26 11.51
CA ARG A 81 -6.48 4.13 10.60
C ARG A 81 -7.38 2.98 11.05
N LEU A 82 -8.05 2.36 10.09
CA LEU A 82 -8.90 1.20 10.33
C LEU A 82 -8.13 -0.10 10.08
N PRO A 83 -8.47 -1.19 10.77
CA PRO A 83 -7.99 -2.52 10.42
C PRO A 83 -8.27 -2.82 8.94
N VAL A 84 -7.31 -3.45 8.27
CA VAL A 84 -7.43 -3.77 6.84
C VAL A 84 -8.06 -5.15 6.64
N GLY A 85 -7.77 -6.16 7.47
CA GLY A 85 -8.30 -7.51 7.27
C GLY A 85 -7.73 -8.20 6.02
N THR A 86 -8.42 -9.21 5.49
CA THR A 86 -7.93 -9.95 4.31
C THR A 86 -8.02 -9.11 3.04
N VAL A 87 -6.95 -9.14 2.24
CA VAL A 87 -6.82 -8.38 1.00
C VAL A 87 -6.73 -9.32 -0.19
N GLN A 88 -7.39 -8.95 -1.29
CA GLN A 88 -7.19 -9.55 -2.60
C GLN A 88 -6.62 -8.49 -3.54
N LEU A 89 -5.54 -8.82 -4.23
CA LEU A 89 -4.90 -7.98 -5.24
C LEU A 89 -5.01 -8.66 -6.60
N LEU A 90 -5.56 -7.95 -7.57
CA LEU A 90 -5.67 -8.41 -8.95
C LEU A 90 -4.94 -7.43 -9.85
N VAL A 91 -3.89 -7.89 -10.51
CA VAL A 91 -3.15 -7.10 -11.50
C VAL A 91 -3.63 -7.50 -12.89
N ASP A 92 -4.24 -6.56 -13.59
CA ASP A 92 -4.89 -6.76 -14.89
C ASP A 92 -5.84 -7.97 -14.90
N GLN A 93 -5.50 -9.04 -15.63
CA GLN A 93 -6.27 -10.29 -15.74
C GLN A 93 -5.53 -11.51 -15.19
N HIS A 94 -4.50 -11.30 -14.35
CA HIS A 94 -3.77 -12.40 -13.70
C HIS A 94 -4.60 -13.07 -12.58
N GLU A 95 -4.06 -14.12 -11.96
CA GLU A 95 -4.66 -14.71 -10.77
C GLU A 95 -4.64 -13.69 -9.61
N ALA A 96 -5.73 -13.65 -8.83
CA ALA A 96 -5.81 -12.74 -7.69
C ALA A 96 -4.97 -13.26 -6.51
N TRP A 97 -4.02 -12.44 -6.05
CA TRP A 97 -3.25 -12.69 -4.85
C TRP A 97 -4.11 -12.44 -3.61
N THR A 98 -4.22 -13.42 -2.72
CA THR A 98 -4.87 -13.24 -1.42
C THR A 98 -3.80 -13.05 -0.35
N ILE A 99 -3.87 -11.98 0.43
CA ILE A 99 -2.99 -11.68 1.57
C ILE A 99 -3.85 -11.61 2.83
N THR A 100 -3.47 -12.37 3.85
CA THR A 100 -4.20 -12.48 5.12
C THR A 100 -3.48 -11.72 6.23
N PRO A 101 -4.18 -11.26 7.28
CA PRO A 101 -3.54 -10.58 8.41
C PRO A 101 -2.42 -11.40 9.07
N GLN A 102 -2.51 -12.73 9.04
CA GLN A 102 -1.52 -13.64 9.62
C GLN A 102 -0.16 -13.57 8.92
N GLU A 103 -0.13 -13.08 7.68
CA GLU A 103 1.11 -12.86 6.90
C GLU A 103 1.82 -11.56 7.29
N ASN A 104 1.18 -10.68 8.08
CA ASN A 104 1.80 -9.44 8.53
C ASN A 104 3.06 -9.73 9.37
N PRO A 105 4.21 -9.13 9.04
CA PRO A 105 5.40 -9.22 9.88
C PRO A 105 5.13 -8.64 11.27
N LEU A 106 5.28 -9.45 12.31
CA LEU A 106 5.11 -9.01 13.70
C LEU A 106 6.13 -7.94 14.11
N SER A 107 7.26 -7.83 13.40
CA SER A 107 8.27 -6.78 13.56
C SER A 107 7.72 -5.37 13.35
N LEU A 108 6.62 -5.22 12.60
CA LEU A 108 5.96 -3.94 12.32
C LEU A 108 4.87 -3.60 13.33
N SER A 109 4.54 -4.54 14.22
CA SER A 109 3.54 -4.32 15.26
C SER A 109 4.13 -3.44 16.35
N PRO A 110 3.37 -2.45 16.88
CA PRO A 110 3.82 -1.72 18.05
C PRO A 110 4.05 -2.70 19.19
N ALA A 111 5.12 -2.47 19.98
CA ALA A 111 5.37 -3.27 21.17
C ALA A 111 4.17 -3.16 22.11
N VAL A 112 3.36 -4.22 22.19
CA VAL A 112 2.25 -4.28 23.13
C VAL A 112 2.86 -4.50 24.50
N PHE A 113 2.49 -3.69 25.49
CA PHE A 113 2.87 -3.92 26.88
C PHE A 113 2.29 -5.26 27.31
N GLN A 114 3.12 -6.30 27.29
CA GLN A 114 2.78 -7.57 27.91
C GLN A 114 2.73 -7.32 29.40
N LYS A 115 1.53 -7.34 29.97
CA LYS A 115 1.38 -7.42 31.41
C LYS A 115 1.82 -8.84 31.77
N ASP A 116 2.93 -8.98 32.48
CA ASP A 116 3.34 -10.27 33.04
C ASP A 116 2.24 -10.75 34.00
N VAL A 117 1.34 -11.60 33.50
CA VAL A 117 0.47 -12.38 34.36
C VAL A 117 1.37 -13.37 35.05
N THR A 118 1.57 -13.20 36.35
CA THR A 118 2.36 -14.12 37.16
C THR A 118 1.56 -15.42 37.32
N ASP A 119 1.61 -16.28 36.31
CA ASP A 119 1.07 -17.63 36.43
C ASP A 119 2.13 -18.52 37.10
N SER A 120 1.79 -19.04 38.27
CA SER A 120 2.71 -19.82 39.13
C SER A 120 2.39 -21.32 39.12
N GLY A 121 1.61 -21.78 38.14
CA GLY A 121 1.20 -23.18 38.00
C GLY A 121 2.10 -24.06 37.13
N GLU A 122 1.88 -25.39 37.20
CA GLU A 122 2.57 -26.44 36.42
C GLU A 122 2.45 -26.26 34.88
N HIS A 123 1.49 -25.45 34.43
CA HIS A 123 1.25 -25.13 33.02
C HIS A 123 1.55 -23.68 32.63
N ALA A 124 2.26 -22.92 33.48
CA ALA A 124 2.51 -21.49 33.26
C ALA A 124 3.11 -21.17 31.88
N GLU A 125 4.05 -22.00 31.39
CA GLU A 125 4.65 -21.83 30.06
C GLU A 125 3.67 -22.09 28.91
N ILE A 126 2.74 -23.04 29.06
CA ILE A 126 1.70 -23.33 28.06
C ILE A 126 0.70 -22.18 27.99
N VAL A 127 0.26 -21.69 29.15
CA VAL A 127 -0.65 -20.55 29.27
C VAL A 127 -0.01 -19.30 28.68
N LYS A 128 1.25 -19.01 29.02
CA LYS A 128 2.01 -17.88 28.49
C LYS A 128 2.17 -17.92 26.97
N ASN A 129 2.47 -19.09 26.41
CA ASN A 129 2.58 -19.24 24.95
C ASN A 129 1.24 -19.07 24.24
N ALA A 130 0.16 -19.62 24.80
CA ALA A 130 -1.19 -19.46 24.26
C ALA A 130 -1.65 -17.99 24.31
N GLU A 131 -1.38 -17.30 25.41
CA GLU A 131 -1.65 -15.87 25.56
C GLU A 131 -0.86 -15.04 24.54
N LYS A 132 0.44 -15.31 24.40
CA LYS A 132 1.28 -14.65 23.40
C LYS A 132 0.74 -14.86 21.98
N GLN A 133 0.39 -16.08 21.60
CA GLN A 133 -0.17 -16.36 20.28
C GLN A 133 -1.51 -15.66 20.05
N ALA A 134 -2.38 -15.64 21.07
CA ALA A 134 -3.65 -14.91 21.01
C ALA A 134 -3.43 -13.40 20.84
N MET A 135 -2.46 -12.82 21.54
CA MET A 135 -2.09 -11.40 21.43
C MET A 135 -1.46 -11.08 20.08
N ASP A 136 -0.54 -11.92 19.58
CA ASP A 136 0.09 -11.74 18.27
C ASP A 136 -0.99 -11.80 17.15
N ALA A 137 -1.90 -12.78 17.22
CA ALA A 137 -3.02 -12.89 16.27
C ALA A 137 -3.98 -11.69 16.36
N ALA A 138 -4.35 -11.25 17.56
CA ALA A 138 -5.20 -10.07 17.75
C ALA A 138 -4.54 -8.82 17.18
N THR A 139 -3.23 -8.66 17.38
CA THR A 139 -2.44 -7.53 16.87
C THR A 139 -2.41 -7.53 15.35
N GLN A 140 -2.16 -8.67 14.73
CA GLN A 140 -2.22 -8.84 13.28
C GLN A 140 -3.62 -8.52 12.72
N MET A 141 -4.69 -9.01 13.35
CA MET A 141 -6.07 -8.77 12.92
C MET A 141 -6.47 -7.29 13.04
N MET A 142 -5.96 -6.58 14.03
CA MET A 142 -6.24 -5.16 14.26
C MET A 142 -5.30 -4.22 13.51
N SER A 143 -4.35 -4.76 12.74
CA SER A 143 -3.33 -3.97 12.06
C SER A 143 -3.94 -3.07 10.99
N PRO A 144 -3.50 -1.80 10.89
CA PRO A 144 -3.97 -0.86 9.87
C PRO A 144 -3.36 -1.13 8.48
N TYR A 145 -2.85 -2.34 8.28
CA TYR A 145 -2.22 -2.82 7.06
C TYR A 145 -2.36 -4.34 6.98
N THR A 146 -2.35 -4.84 5.75
CA THR A 146 -2.19 -6.27 5.44
C THR A 146 -1.17 -6.39 4.33
N LEU A 147 -0.03 -7.00 4.64
CA LEU A 147 1.18 -7.01 3.83
C LEU A 147 1.70 -8.44 3.67
N ALA A 148 2.03 -8.81 2.44
CA ALA A 148 2.86 -9.96 2.14
C ALA A 148 4.34 -9.57 2.19
N SER A 149 5.20 -10.51 2.55
CA SER A 149 6.66 -10.38 2.53
C SER A 149 7.31 -11.48 1.69
N GLY A 150 8.64 -11.46 1.58
CA GLY A 150 9.43 -12.53 0.96
C GLY A 150 9.14 -12.73 -0.53
N GLU A 151 9.15 -13.99 -0.98
CA GLU A 151 9.00 -14.31 -2.41
C GLU A 151 7.63 -13.92 -2.97
N LYS A 152 6.57 -14.07 -2.16
CA LYS A 152 5.22 -13.64 -2.54
C LYS A 152 5.18 -12.14 -2.80
N ALA A 153 5.85 -11.33 -1.97
CA ALA A 153 5.93 -9.89 -2.20
C ALA A 153 6.65 -9.56 -3.51
N LYS A 154 7.77 -10.23 -3.81
CA LYS A 154 8.49 -10.05 -5.08
C LYS A 154 7.65 -10.42 -6.29
N GLN A 155 6.92 -11.53 -6.24
CA GLN A 155 6.02 -11.97 -7.30
C GLN A 155 4.92 -10.94 -7.58
N ILE A 156 4.24 -10.47 -6.54
CA ILE A 156 3.21 -9.43 -6.66
C ILE A 156 3.81 -8.15 -7.27
N ILE A 157 5.01 -7.74 -6.85
CA ILE A 157 5.64 -6.52 -7.38
C ILE A 157 6.06 -6.72 -8.84
N ARG A 158 6.54 -7.90 -9.24
CA ARG A 158 6.81 -8.22 -10.65
C ARG A 158 5.55 -8.13 -11.50
N ASP A 159 4.43 -8.67 -11.02
CA ASP A 159 3.14 -8.54 -11.72
C ASP A 159 2.76 -7.06 -11.87
N LEU A 160 2.93 -6.25 -10.82
CA LEU A 160 2.70 -4.81 -10.88
C LEU A 160 3.62 -4.12 -11.88
N VAL A 161 4.90 -4.49 -11.96
CA VAL A 161 5.86 -3.91 -12.91
C VAL A 161 5.47 -4.23 -14.37
N ALA A 162 4.94 -5.42 -14.61
CA ALA A 162 4.48 -5.85 -15.94
C ALA A 162 3.07 -5.35 -16.29
N GLY A 163 2.28 -4.95 -15.30
CA GLY A 163 0.87 -4.64 -15.44
C GLY A 163 0.55 -3.16 -15.68
N GLN A 164 -0.74 -2.89 -15.89
CA GLN A 164 -1.27 -1.54 -16.16
C GLN A 164 -2.29 -1.07 -15.13
N LYS A 165 -2.95 -2.01 -14.45
CA LYS A 165 -3.99 -1.71 -13.46
C LYS A 165 -3.90 -2.69 -12.29
N LEU A 166 -3.94 -2.14 -11.09
CA LEU A 166 -4.15 -2.90 -9.86
C LEU A 166 -5.58 -2.66 -9.38
N GLN A 167 -6.34 -3.73 -9.20
CA GLN A 167 -7.58 -3.74 -8.43
C GLN A 167 -7.30 -4.38 -7.08
N TYR A 168 -7.81 -3.79 -6.01
CA TYR A 168 -7.68 -4.36 -4.67
C TYR A 168 -9.03 -4.41 -3.99
N ARG A 169 -9.23 -5.46 -3.19
CA ARG A 169 -10.42 -5.67 -2.38
C ARG A 169 -10.00 -5.99 -0.95
N ILE A 170 -10.68 -5.35 -0.01
CA ILE A 170 -10.68 -5.70 1.40
C ILE A 170 -11.91 -6.54 1.66
N VAL A 171 -11.69 -7.80 2.03
CA VAL A 171 -12.74 -8.78 2.25
C VAL A 171 -13.32 -8.58 3.65
N ALA A 172 -14.57 -8.12 3.69
CA ALA A 172 -15.34 -8.10 4.93
C ALA A 172 -16.01 -9.46 5.20
N ILE A 173 -16.61 -9.61 6.38
CA ILE A 173 -17.37 -10.83 6.77
C ILE A 173 -18.48 -11.15 5.75
N ASP A 174 -19.04 -10.11 5.11
CA ASP A 174 -19.98 -10.21 3.99
C ASP A 174 -19.38 -9.55 2.73
N GLN A 175 -19.65 -10.12 1.55
CA GLN A 175 -19.26 -9.54 0.26
C GLN A 175 -19.82 -8.12 0.08
N ALA A 176 -21.05 -7.86 0.53
CA ALA A 176 -21.68 -6.55 0.40
C ALA A 176 -20.98 -5.43 1.21
N ALA A 177 -20.24 -5.81 2.25
CA ALA A 177 -19.47 -4.89 3.10
C ALA A 177 -17.99 -4.78 2.66
N SER A 178 -17.58 -5.51 1.62
CA SER A 178 -16.21 -5.48 1.14
C SER A 178 -15.90 -4.14 0.46
N THR A 179 -14.74 -3.58 0.74
CA THR A 179 -14.30 -2.32 0.13
C THR A 179 -13.39 -2.62 -1.05
N THR A 180 -13.60 -1.97 -2.18
CA THR A 180 -12.75 -2.12 -3.37
C THR A 180 -12.12 -0.79 -3.75
N GLY A 181 -10.95 -0.85 -4.38
CA GLY A 181 -10.35 0.29 -5.02
C GLY A 181 -9.48 -0.14 -6.20
N GLU A 182 -9.00 0.86 -6.92
CA GLU A 182 -8.19 0.68 -8.12
C GLU A 182 -7.03 1.66 -8.14
N ALA A 183 -5.93 1.26 -8.76
CA ALA A 183 -4.77 2.09 -9.02
C ALA A 183 -4.28 1.85 -10.45
N VAL A 184 -4.11 2.92 -11.21
CA VAL A 184 -3.44 2.87 -12.51
C VAL A 184 -1.94 2.67 -12.24
N ILE A 185 -1.34 1.72 -12.94
CA ILE A 185 0.10 1.48 -12.94
C ILE A 185 0.67 2.23 -14.15
N ASP A 186 1.25 3.40 -13.87
CA ASP A 186 1.89 4.24 -14.88
C ASP A 186 3.40 4.34 -14.62
N ARG A 187 4.12 5.13 -15.42
CA ARG A 187 5.58 5.32 -15.28
C ARG A 187 6.00 5.80 -13.88
N SER A 188 5.14 6.50 -13.15
CA SER A 188 5.43 6.96 -11.79
C SER A 188 5.62 5.80 -10.81
N PHE A 189 5.03 4.62 -11.07
CA PHE A 189 5.22 3.43 -10.25
C PHE A 189 6.68 2.97 -10.26
N SER A 190 7.24 2.69 -11.45
CA SER A 190 8.64 2.25 -11.58
C SER A 190 9.61 3.33 -11.09
N GLN A 191 9.30 4.61 -11.28
CA GLN A 191 10.10 5.72 -10.73
C GLN A 191 10.08 5.74 -9.20
N ALA A 192 8.92 5.53 -8.59
CA ALA A 192 8.78 5.48 -7.14
C ALA A 192 9.49 4.26 -6.53
N LEU A 193 9.44 3.10 -7.18
CA LEU A 193 10.21 1.91 -6.77
C LEU A 193 11.71 2.18 -6.73
N ARG A 194 12.25 2.76 -7.79
CA ARG A 194 13.68 3.13 -7.86
C ARG A 194 14.04 4.16 -6.78
N ALA A 195 13.15 5.10 -6.47
CA ALA A 195 13.36 6.09 -5.42
C ALA A 195 13.45 5.48 -4.01
N ILE A 196 12.90 4.29 -3.79
CA ILE A 196 13.05 3.55 -2.51
C ILE A 196 14.12 2.44 -2.60
N GLY A 197 14.95 2.45 -3.64
CA GLY A 197 16.05 1.50 -3.81
C GLY A 197 15.59 0.09 -4.17
N ILE A 198 14.50 -0.03 -4.93
CA ILE A 198 14.05 -1.26 -5.57
C ILE A 198 14.24 -1.08 -7.08
N ASP A 199 15.03 -1.97 -7.70
CA ASP A 199 15.17 -1.98 -9.15
C ASP A 199 14.10 -2.92 -9.75
N PRO A 200 13.11 -2.40 -10.51
CA PRO A 200 12.08 -3.21 -11.16
C PRO A 200 12.64 -4.26 -12.12
N ASP A 201 13.83 -4.01 -12.69
CA ASP A 201 14.40 -4.83 -13.76
C ASP A 201 15.16 -6.06 -13.23
N THR A 202 15.44 -6.11 -11.91
CA THR A 202 16.24 -7.18 -11.27
C THR A 202 15.51 -7.92 -10.15
N LEU A 203 14.19 -7.75 -10.07
CA LEU A 203 13.35 -8.13 -8.93
C LEU A 203 13.01 -9.63 -8.88
#